data_AF-A0AA36EEJ3-F1
#
_entry.id   AF-A0AA36EEJ3-F1
#
_cell.length_a   1.000
_cell.length_b   1.000
_cell.length_c   1.000
_cell.angle_alpha   90.00
_cell.angle_beta   90.00
_cell.angle_gamma   90.00
#
_symmetry.space_group_name_H-M   'P 1'
#
loop_
_entity.id
_entity.type
_entity.pdbx_description
1 polymer ?
#
loop_
_entity_poly.entity_id
_entity_poly.type
_entity_poly.pdbx_seq_one_letter_code
_entity_poly.pdbx_strand_id
1 'polypeptide(L)'
;MEDHRKQMQLKEARKVGRAPAEVDEDGQEINPYIPQYMSSAPCCGAMTNTTKTRMERPRKLGAKWTSKNIAPNEKIETFQLDYDGKRDRWNGYDPTSYAHVIERYEACDEARKKFLKDQQTKKLEEKGNTQNVEEAVSDDEDNEETSVLETLS
;
A
#
# COMPACT_ATOMS: atom_id res chain seq x y z
N MET A 1 -25.54 -25.29 26.50
CA MET A 1 -26.94 -24.89 26.83
C MET A 1 -27.02 -24.13 28.16
N GLU A 2 -26.23 -24.48 29.17
CA GLU A 2 -26.22 -23.78 30.46
C GLU A 2 -25.69 -22.35 30.38
N ASP A 3 -24.69 -22.10 29.53
CA ASP A 3 -24.09 -20.75 29.41
C ASP A 3 -25.05 -19.72 28.81
N HIS A 4 -25.88 -20.12 27.85
CA HIS A 4 -26.92 -19.26 27.29
C HIS A 4 -27.97 -18.88 28.35
N ARG A 5 -28.34 -19.82 29.23
CA ARG A 5 -29.27 -19.56 30.33
C ARG A 5 -28.67 -18.58 31.34
N LYS A 6 -27.40 -18.77 31.71
CA LYS A 6 -26.67 -17.85 32.59
C LYS A 6 -26.54 -16.44 32.00
N GLN A 7 -26.24 -16.33 30.69
CA GLN A 7 -26.17 -15.05 30.00
C GLN A 7 -27.51 -14.31 29.96
N MET A 8 -28.61 -15.02 29.73
CA MET A 8 -29.95 -14.42 29.74
C MET A 8 -30.30 -13.91 31.14
N GLN A 9 -30.01 -14.68 32.20
CA GLN A 9 -30.21 -14.27 33.58
C GLN A 9 -29.34 -13.05 33.95
N LEU A 10 -28.10 -13.00 33.48
CA LEU A 10 -27.22 -11.85 33.70
C LEU A 10 -27.74 -10.59 33.02
N LYS A 11 -28.22 -10.70 31.77
CA LYS A 11 -28.81 -9.59 31.01
C LYS A 11 -30.09 -9.07 31.65
N GLU A 12 -30.93 -9.97 32.16
CA GLU A 12 -32.12 -9.62 32.92
C GLU A 12 -31.78 -8.91 34.24
N ALA A 13 -30.79 -9.42 34.97
CA ALA A 13 -30.29 -8.77 36.20
C ALA A 13 -29.73 -7.37 35.92
N ARG A 14 -29.02 -7.17 34.81
CA ARG A 14 -28.53 -5.85 34.38
C ARG A 14 -29.66 -4.90 34.00
N LYS A 15 -30.66 -5.41 33.27
CA LYS A 15 -31.85 -4.63 32.89
C LYS A 15 -32.60 -4.14 34.14
N VAL A 16 -32.70 -4.98 35.16
CA VAL A 16 -33.36 -4.67 36.44
C VAL A 16 -32.45 -3.87 37.40
N GLY A 17 -31.20 -3.57 37.01
CA GLY A 17 -30.25 -2.80 37.84
C GLY A 17 -29.66 -3.58 39.02
N ARG A 18 -29.80 -4.91 39.03
CA ARG A 18 -29.29 -5.82 40.06
C ARG A 18 -27.83 -6.25 39.81
N ALA A 19 -27.36 -6.12 38.57
CA ALA A 19 -25.99 -6.39 38.16
C ALA A 19 -25.39 -5.17 37.46
N PRO A 20 -24.06 -4.93 37.58
CA PRO A 20 -23.40 -3.79 36.94
C PRO A 20 -23.50 -3.87 35.42
N ALA A 21 -23.56 -2.68 34.79
CA ALA A 21 -23.61 -2.53 33.35
C ALA A 21 -22.38 -3.21 32.69
N GLU A 22 -22.56 -3.63 31.44
CA GLU A 22 -21.44 -4.12 30.65
C GLU A 22 -20.57 -2.92 30.24
N VAL A 23 -19.26 -3.07 30.32
CA VAL A 23 -18.30 -2.02 29.93
C VAL A 23 -17.73 -2.40 28.57
N ASP A 24 -17.67 -1.44 27.65
CA ASP A 24 -17.01 -1.63 26.36
C ASP A 24 -15.46 -1.60 26.47
N GLU A 25 -14.77 -1.77 25.35
CA GLU A 25 -13.31 -1.77 25.28
C GLU A 25 -12.69 -0.40 25.64
N ASP A 26 -13.47 0.68 25.54
CA ASP A 26 -13.08 2.06 25.84
C ASP A 26 -13.40 2.46 27.30
N GLY A 27 -13.95 1.54 28.10
CA GLY A 27 -14.27 1.79 29.50
C GLY A 27 -15.62 2.48 29.74
N GLN A 28 -16.46 2.60 28.70
CA GLN A 28 -17.76 3.25 28.76
C GLN A 28 -18.88 2.24 29.06
N GLU A 29 -19.82 2.65 29.91
CA GLU A 29 -20.94 1.81 30.32
C GLU A 29 -21.97 1.65 29.19
N ILE A 30 -22.18 0.41 28.74
CA ILE A 30 -23.20 0.06 27.76
C ILE A 30 -24.56 -0.04 28.49
N ASN A 31 -25.50 0.82 28.10
CA ASN A 31 -26.84 0.82 28.67
C ASN A 31 -27.55 -0.55 28.48
N PRO A 32 -27.98 -1.22 29.57
CA PRO A 32 -28.61 -2.55 29.53
C PRO A 32 -29.89 -2.67 28.69
N TYR A 33 -30.54 -1.55 28.36
CA TYR A 33 -31.77 -1.51 27.55
C TYR A 33 -31.49 -1.45 26.05
N ILE A 34 -30.24 -1.25 25.63
CA ILE A 34 -29.87 -1.28 24.21
C ILE A 34 -30.07 -2.72 23.69
N PRO A 35 -30.84 -2.92 22.61
CA PRO A 35 -31.00 -4.24 22.02
C PRO A 35 -29.66 -4.86 21.63
N GLN A 36 -29.45 -6.14 21.91
CA GLN A 36 -28.18 -6.83 21.63
C GLN A 36 -27.70 -6.70 20.18
N TYR A 37 -28.62 -6.60 19.22
CA TYR A 37 -28.26 -6.46 17.80
C TYR A 37 -27.72 -5.06 17.44
N MET A 38 -27.97 -4.05 18.29
CA MET A 38 -27.42 -2.70 18.17
C MET A 38 -26.06 -2.57 18.89
N SER A 39 -25.87 -3.26 20.02
CA SER A 39 -24.59 -3.27 20.75
C SER A 39 -23.55 -4.23 20.17
N SER A 40 -23.96 -5.26 19.41
CA SER A 40 -23.02 -6.16 18.73
C SER A 40 -22.55 -5.56 17.41
N ALA A 41 -21.25 -5.25 17.28
CA ALA A 41 -20.63 -4.77 16.05
C ALA A 41 -20.97 -5.71 14.86
N PRO A 42 -21.45 -5.20 13.72
CA PRO A 42 -22.00 -6.06 12.70
C PRO A 42 -20.88 -6.68 11.84
N CYS A 43 -20.91 -8.00 11.68
CA CYS A 43 -20.35 -8.78 10.57
C CYS A 43 -18.82 -8.75 10.28
N CYS A 44 -17.99 -7.79 10.69
CA CYS A 44 -16.51 -7.84 10.55
C CYS A 44 -15.73 -7.48 11.82
N GLY A 45 -16.41 -7.03 12.89
CA GLY A 45 -15.79 -6.69 14.16
C GLY A 45 -15.06 -5.34 14.18
N ALA A 46 -14.80 -4.71 13.03
CA ALA A 46 -14.31 -3.34 12.98
C ALA A 46 -15.44 -2.36 13.37
N MET A 47 -15.14 -1.44 14.28
CA MET A 47 -16.10 -0.45 14.80
C MET A 47 -16.16 0.83 13.96
N THR A 48 -15.23 1.02 13.02
CA THR A 48 -15.04 2.25 12.24
C THR A 48 -16.04 2.43 11.10
N ASN A 49 -16.67 1.35 10.64
CA ASN A 49 -17.56 1.35 9.47
C ASN A 49 -18.85 0.56 9.71
N THR A 50 -19.96 1.01 9.13
CA THR A 50 -21.26 0.31 9.19
C THR A 50 -21.32 -0.80 8.13
N THR A 51 -22.20 -1.81 8.30
CA THR A 51 -22.37 -2.93 7.35
C THR A 51 -22.55 -2.49 5.89
N LYS A 52 -23.19 -1.34 5.64
CA LYS A 52 -23.48 -0.83 4.30
C LYS A 52 -22.29 -0.15 3.63
N THR A 53 -21.36 0.41 4.40
CA THR A 53 -20.21 1.18 3.91
C THR A 53 -18.91 0.37 3.93
N ARG A 54 -19.01 -0.95 4.16
CA ARG A 54 -17.86 -1.84 4.24
C ARG A 54 -17.26 -2.09 2.86
N MET A 55 -15.93 -2.07 2.79
CA MET A 55 -15.17 -2.42 1.59
C MET A 55 -15.05 -3.94 1.35
N GLU A 56 -15.00 -4.74 2.43
CA GLU A 56 -14.98 -6.20 2.32
C GLU A 56 -16.30 -6.78 1.76
N ARG A 57 -16.16 -7.88 1.03
CA ARG A 57 -17.27 -8.64 0.44
C ARG A 57 -18.27 -9.12 1.51
N PRO A 58 -19.59 -8.95 1.31
CA PRO A 58 -20.60 -9.34 2.28
C PRO A 58 -20.58 -10.86 2.52
N ARG A 59 -20.55 -11.25 3.79
CA ARG A 59 -20.53 -12.66 4.22
C ARG A 59 -21.93 -13.21 4.42
N LYS A 60 -22.12 -14.51 4.15
CA LYS A 60 -23.35 -15.26 4.48
C LYS A 60 -23.59 -15.35 6.00
N LEU A 61 -22.52 -15.59 6.76
CA LEU A 61 -22.50 -15.55 8.22
C LEU A 61 -21.47 -14.51 8.68
N GLY A 62 -21.92 -13.50 9.41
CA GLY A 62 -21.05 -12.41 9.85
C GLY A 62 -20.12 -12.78 11.01
N ALA A 63 -19.04 -12.00 11.20
CA ALA A 63 -18.11 -12.14 12.33
C ALA A 63 -18.81 -12.16 13.69
N LYS A 64 -19.93 -11.41 13.83
CA LYS A 64 -20.75 -11.40 15.04
C LYS A 64 -21.18 -12.78 15.55
N TRP A 65 -21.33 -13.77 14.66
CA TRP A 65 -21.75 -15.12 15.01
C TRP A 65 -20.63 -16.15 14.91
N THR A 66 -19.56 -15.83 14.19
CA THR A 66 -18.51 -16.80 13.83
C THR A 66 -17.18 -16.51 14.48
N SER A 67 -17.01 -15.34 15.12
CA SER A 67 -15.79 -14.84 15.81
C SER A 67 -14.47 -15.06 15.07
N LYS A 68 -14.54 -15.29 13.75
CA LYS A 68 -13.43 -15.59 12.85
C LYS A 68 -13.29 -14.43 11.86
N ASN A 69 -12.03 -14.10 11.55
CA ASN A 69 -11.64 -13.02 10.64
C ASN A 69 -12.27 -11.68 11.06
N ILE A 70 -11.79 -11.17 12.21
CA ILE A 70 -12.08 -9.82 12.69
C ILE A 70 -11.07 -8.89 12.00
N ALA A 71 -11.57 -7.91 11.26
CA ALA A 71 -10.71 -6.93 10.61
C ALA A 71 -10.16 -5.95 11.67
N PRO A 72 -8.90 -5.49 11.55
CA PRO A 72 -8.38 -4.45 12.41
C PRO A 72 -9.16 -3.15 12.21
N ASN A 73 -9.28 -2.34 13.26
CA ASN A 73 -9.90 -1.01 13.16
C ASN A 73 -9.04 -0.09 12.28
N GLU A 74 -9.68 0.65 11.39
CA GLU A 74 -9.02 1.66 10.55
C GLU A 74 -8.68 2.90 11.39
N LYS A 75 -7.52 3.50 11.16
CA LYS A 75 -7.16 4.77 11.80
C LYS A 75 -7.83 5.91 11.03
N ILE A 76 -8.88 6.50 11.60
CA ILE A 76 -9.55 7.66 11.01
C ILE A 76 -8.73 8.90 11.39
N GLU A 77 -7.94 9.40 10.45
CA GLU A 77 -7.20 10.65 10.63
C GLU A 77 -7.97 11.80 9.98
N THR A 78 -8.21 12.87 10.74
CA THR A 78 -8.85 14.08 10.24
C THR A 78 -7.80 15.18 10.10
N PHE A 79 -7.45 15.49 8.85
CA PHE A 79 -6.52 16.56 8.53
C PHE A 79 -7.26 17.78 8.00
N GLN A 80 -6.93 18.96 8.52
CA GLN A 80 -7.40 20.23 7.99
C GLN A 80 -6.37 20.74 6.99
N LEU A 81 -6.62 20.46 5.71
CA LEU A 81 -5.81 20.93 4.60
C LEU A 81 -6.46 22.12 3.91
N ASP A 82 -5.61 23.01 3.37
CA ASP A 82 -6.02 24.12 2.52
C ASP A 82 -6.60 23.63 1.19
N TYR A 83 -7.15 24.55 0.39
CA TYR A 83 -7.78 24.20 -0.89
C TYR A 83 -6.84 23.46 -1.84
N ASP A 84 -5.59 23.93 -1.94
CA ASP A 84 -4.56 23.32 -2.79
C ASP A 84 -4.10 21.97 -2.22
N GLY A 85 -3.88 21.88 -0.90
CA GLY A 85 -3.51 20.63 -0.24
C GLY A 85 -4.55 19.51 -0.37
N LYS A 86 -5.84 19.84 -0.42
CA LYS A 86 -6.91 18.84 -0.69
C LYS A 86 -6.92 18.33 -2.13
N ARG A 87 -6.34 19.09 -3.06
CA ARG A 87 -6.33 18.82 -4.50
C ARG A 87 -4.96 18.40 -5.03
N ASP A 88 -3.93 18.47 -4.20
CA ASP A 88 -2.60 18.06 -4.57
C ASP A 88 -2.64 16.60 -5.05
N ARG A 89 -2.31 16.44 -6.33
CA ARG A 89 -2.31 15.14 -7.00
C ARG A 89 -1.27 14.20 -6.41
N TRP A 90 -0.24 14.75 -5.77
CA TRP A 90 0.87 14.01 -5.18
C TRP A 90 0.66 13.72 -3.70
N ASN A 91 -0.54 13.97 -3.16
CA ASN A 91 -0.83 13.63 -1.78
C ASN A 91 -0.75 12.11 -1.57
N GLY A 92 0.05 11.67 -0.60
CA GLY A 92 0.35 10.26 -0.35
C GLY A 92 1.41 9.64 -1.29
N TYR A 93 2.16 10.44 -2.04
CA TYR A 93 3.27 9.94 -2.86
C TYR A 93 4.43 9.44 -1.99
N ASP A 94 4.83 8.18 -2.18
CA ASP A 94 6.00 7.59 -1.53
C ASP A 94 7.27 7.87 -2.38
N PRO A 95 8.27 8.60 -1.86
CA PRO A 95 9.49 8.91 -2.60
C PRO A 95 10.28 7.65 -3.02
N THR A 96 10.13 6.53 -2.30
CA THR A 96 10.79 5.27 -2.67
C THR A 96 10.23 4.68 -3.97
N SER A 97 8.97 4.98 -4.30
CA SER A 97 8.33 4.50 -5.53
C SER A 97 8.96 5.07 -6.80
N TYR A 98 9.70 6.19 -6.69
CA TYR A 98 10.44 6.77 -7.82
C TYR A 98 11.56 5.87 -8.34
N ALA A 99 12.05 4.93 -7.50
CA ALA A 99 13.09 3.99 -7.89
C ALA A 99 12.72 3.17 -9.14
N HIS A 100 11.44 2.79 -9.30
CA HIS A 100 10.99 2.06 -10.49
C HIS A 100 11.09 2.89 -11.78
N VAL A 101 10.95 4.22 -11.68
CA VAL A 101 11.12 5.12 -12.82
C VAL A 101 12.59 5.13 -13.23
N ILE A 102 13.49 5.27 -12.26
CA ILE A 102 14.95 5.24 -12.49
C ILE A 102 15.36 3.94 -13.17
N GLU A 103 14.95 2.79 -12.63
CA GLU A 103 15.24 1.46 -13.19
C GLU A 103 14.83 1.37 -14.68
N ARG A 104 13.65 1.91 -15.03
CA ARG A 104 13.17 1.89 -16.41
C ARG A 104 14.06 2.73 -17.34
N TYR A 105 14.54 3.89 -16.87
CA TYR A 105 15.45 4.72 -17.65
C TYR A 105 16.84 4.10 -17.77
N GLU A 106 17.39 3.55 -16.68
CA GLU A 106 18.66 2.83 -16.68
C GLU A 106 18.64 1.67 -17.67
N ALA A 107 17.58 0.86 -17.69
CA ALA A 107 17.42 -0.23 -18.66
C ALA A 107 17.39 0.26 -20.12
N CYS A 108 16.69 1.37 -20.40
CA CYS A 108 16.67 1.98 -21.73
C CYS A 108 18.06 2.50 -22.15
N ASP A 109 18.78 3.14 -21.23
CA ASP A 109 20.10 3.71 -21.50
C ASP A 109 21.17 2.63 -21.66
N GLU A 110 21.10 1.55 -20.88
CA GLU A 110 21.94 0.37 -21.07
C GLU A 110 21.74 -0.27 -22.44
N ALA A 111 20.48 -0.42 -22.89
CA ALA A 111 20.19 -0.95 -24.22
C ALA A 111 20.76 -0.05 -25.33
N ARG A 112 20.66 1.28 -25.18
CA ARG A 112 21.26 2.25 -26.11
C ARG A 112 22.79 2.12 -26.12
N LYS A 113 23.42 2.01 -24.95
CA LYS A 113 24.88 1.83 -24.83
C LYS A 113 25.35 0.52 -25.46
N LYS A 114 24.62 -0.59 -25.27
CA LYS A 114 24.93 -1.89 -25.89
C LYS A 114 24.84 -1.80 -27.42
N PHE A 115 23.77 -1.23 -27.95
CA PHE A 115 23.60 -1.05 -29.39
C PHE A 115 24.71 -0.23 -30.05
N LEU A 116 25.16 0.85 -29.39
CA LEU A 116 26.29 1.66 -29.89
C LEU A 116 27.61 0.89 -29.90
N LYS A 117 27.89 0.12 -28.84
CA LYS A 117 29.07 -0.74 -28.76
C LYS A 117 29.05 -1.83 -29.85
N ASP A 118 27.90 -2.47 -30.05
CA ASP A 118 27.73 -3.50 -31.08
C ASP A 118 27.89 -2.92 -32.51
N GLN A 119 27.51 -1.67 -32.73
CA GLN A 119 27.80 -0.99 -34.00
C GLN A 119 29.29 -0.71 -34.19
N GLN A 120 30.00 -0.30 -33.14
CA GLN A 120 31.44 -0.04 -33.22
C GLN A 120 32.22 -1.33 -33.47
N THR A 121 31.90 -2.41 -32.77
CA THR A 121 32.55 -3.72 -32.97
C THR A 121 32.30 -4.24 -34.38
N LYS A 122 31.06 -4.17 -34.88
CA LYS A 122 30.74 -4.57 -36.25
C LYS A 122 31.53 -3.78 -37.30
N LYS A 123 31.65 -2.46 -37.14
CA LYS A 123 32.47 -1.62 -38.04
C LYS A 123 33.96 -2.01 -37.97
N LEU A 124 34.48 -2.34 -36.79
CA LEU A 124 35.88 -2.78 -36.62
C LEU A 124 36.12 -4.16 -37.24
N GLU A 125 35.17 -5.10 -37.11
CA GLU A 125 35.23 -6.42 -37.75
C GLU A 125 35.15 -6.33 -39.28
N GLU A 126 34.26 -5.48 -39.81
CA GLU A 126 34.18 -5.20 -41.25
C GLU A 126 35.48 -4.60 -41.79
N LYS A 127 36.11 -3.68 -41.05
CA LYS A 127 37.43 -3.12 -41.37
C LYS A 127 38.57 -4.14 -41.24
N GLY A 128 38.55 -5.00 -40.23
CA GLY A 128 39.55 -6.05 -40.03
C GLY A 128 39.51 -7.13 -41.12
N ASN A 129 38.32 -7.43 -41.66
CA ASN A 129 38.17 -8.34 -42.80
C ASN A 129 38.63 -7.72 -44.13
N THR A 130 38.54 -6.40 -44.30
CA THR A 130 39.06 -5.70 -45.50
C THR A 130 40.56 -5.42 -45.42
N GLN A 131 41.15 -5.30 -44.23
CA GLN A 131 42.58 -5.05 -43.99
C GLN A 131 43.53 -6.26 -44.19
N ASN A 132 43.09 -7.33 -44.85
CA ASN A 132 44.03 -8.22 -45.55
C ASN A 132 44.45 -7.67 -46.93
N VAL A 133 43.98 -6.48 -47.32
CA VAL A 133 44.53 -5.66 -48.41
C VAL A 133 44.50 -4.19 -47.99
N GLU A 134 45.68 -3.68 -47.63
CA GLU A 134 46.10 -2.27 -47.65
C GLU A 134 45.66 -1.31 -46.50
N GLU A 135 46.68 -0.54 -46.13
CA GLU A 135 46.89 0.39 -45.02
C GLU A 135 46.12 1.71 -45.17
N ALA A 136 45.39 2.17 -44.15
CA ALA A 136 45.00 3.58 -44.00
C ALA A 136 44.44 3.94 -42.61
N VAL A 137 45.16 4.84 -41.95
CA VAL A 137 44.71 6.02 -41.19
C VAL A 137 43.69 5.78 -40.05
N SER A 138 44.28 5.73 -38.86
CA SER A 138 43.72 6.14 -37.57
C SER A 138 43.19 7.57 -37.65
N ASP A 139 41.88 7.74 -37.43
CA ASP A 139 41.26 9.01 -37.06
C ASP A 139 40.33 8.71 -35.88
N ASP A 140 40.93 8.80 -34.68
CA ASP A 140 40.28 8.66 -33.38
C ASP A 140 40.08 10.09 -32.85
N GLU A 141 39.05 10.77 -33.37
CA GLU A 141 38.49 11.95 -32.72
C GLU A 141 37.09 11.61 -32.21
N ASP A 142 36.79 12.17 -31.04
CA ASP A 142 35.51 12.23 -30.36
C ASP A 142 35.14 11.09 -29.40
N ASN A 143 35.72 11.15 -28.19
CA ASN A 143 34.97 10.79 -26.98
C ASN A 143 35.35 11.65 -25.76
N GLU A 144 35.23 12.97 -25.90
CA GLU A 144 35.29 13.93 -24.79
C GLU A 144 33.87 14.26 -24.29
N GLU A 145 33.17 13.33 -23.64
CA GLU A 145 32.01 13.70 -22.80
C GLU A 145 31.63 12.64 -21.75
N THR A 146 32.50 12.34 -20.77
CA THR A 146 32.06 11.67 -19.52
C THR A 146 32.89 12.11 -18.31
N SER A 147 32.86 13.39 -17.91
CA SER A 147 33.44 13.80 -16.62
C SER A 147 32.71 14.94 -15.89
N VAL A 148 31.51 15.34 -16.31
CA VAL A 148 30.73 16.39 -15.63
C VAL A 148 29.64 15.84 -14.72
N LEU A 149 29.96 14.87 -13.85
CA LEU A 149 29.06 14.46 -12.75
C LEU A 149 29.80 14.15 -11.44
N GLU A 150 30.96 14.77 -11.17
CA GLU A 150 31.69 14.59 -9.90
C GLU A 150 32.11 15.91 -9.21
N THR A 151 31.36 17.01 -9.39
CA THR A 151 31.68 18.28 -8.70
C THR A 151 30.53 18.96 -7.96
N LEU A 152 29.54 18.21 -7.48
CA LEU A 152 28.58 18.73 -6.50
C LEU A 152 28.29 17.65 -5.44
N SER A 153 29.23 17.53 -4.49
CA SER A 153 28.98 17.01 -3.13
C SER A 153 29.36 18.06 -2.12
#